data_AF-A0AAV6DHB3-F1
#
_entry.id   AF-A0AAV6DHB3-F1
#
_cell.length_a   1.000
_cell.length_b   1.000
_cell.length_c   1.000
_cell.angle_alpha   90.00
_cell.angle_beta   90.00
_cell.angle_gamma   90.00
#
_symmetry.space_group_name_H-M   'P 1'
#
loop_
_entity.id
_entity.type
_entity.pdbx_description
1 polymer ?
#
loop_
_entity_poly.entity_id
_entity_poly.type
_entity_poly.pdbx_seq_one_letter_code
_entity_poly.pdbx_strand_id
1 'polypeptide(L)'
;MPTSTPSRPGADRTTRPIAQIARDLGLGDEEWIPYGRDKAKVLVSALAARRDRPDGRLVVVSSITPTPAGDGKTTMTIGLGQALWRIGARPVIALREPSIGPTLGMKGGGTGGGKSQVVPMDEINLHFTGDFHAVTSAHNLLAAALDNHVHHGNALAIDVRQIAWTRVLDVNDRALRHVIVGLGGRMDGVPREGGFLITSASEIMAALCLAE
;
A
#
# COMPACT_ATOMS: atom_id res chain seq x y z
N MET A 1 -22.06 -32.28 -1.28
CA MET A 1 -20.74 -32.01 -1.88
C MET A 1 -19.72 -31.98 -0.75
N PRO A 2 -18.59 -32.67 -0.83
CA PRO A 2 -17.59 -32.64 0.23
C PRO A 2 -17.03 -31.21 0.31
N THR A 3 -17.40 -30.49 1.35
CA THR A 3 -16.82 -29.19 1.68
C THR A 3 -15.41 -29.46 2.16
N SER A 4 -14.43 -29.32 1.26
CA SER A 4 -13.04 -29.27 1.65
C SER A 4 -12.90 -28.20 2.74
N THR A 5 -12.48 -28.63 3.93
CA THR A 5 -11.94 -27.77 4.97
C THR A 5 -11.07 -26.71 4.30
N PRO A 6 -11.19 -25.40 4.60
CA PRO A 6 -10.32 -24.42 3.98
C PRO A 6 -8.88 -24.79 4.36
N SER A 7 -8.16 -25.36 3.39
CA SER A 7 -6.72 -25.55 3.47
C SER A 7 -6.12 -24.24 3.95
N ARG A 8 -5.25 -24.27 4.97
CA ARG A 8 -4.54 -23.06 5.43
C ARG A 8 -4.09 -22.25 4.20
N PRO A 9 -4.52 -21.00 4.03
CA PRO A 9 -4.08 -20.21 2.89
C PRO A 9 -2.55 -20.07 2.96
N GLY A 10 -1.84 -20.58 1.95
CA GLY A 10 -0.39 -20.41 1.79
C GLY A 10 0.50 -21.62 2.09
N ALA A 11 0.01 -22.75 2.62
CA ALA A 11 0.90 -23.79 3.14
C ALA A 11 1.60 -24.71 2.11
N ASP A 12 1.24 -24.67 0.82
CA ASP A 12 1.81 -25.60 -0.17
C ASP A 12 1.72 -25.08 -1.62
N ARG A 13 2.34 -23.93 -1.89
CA ARG A 13 2.53 -23.46 -3.27
C ARG A 13 3.98 -23.07 -3.48
N THR A 14 4.70 -23.89 -4.24
CA THR A 14 6.04 -23.56 -4.72
C THR A 14 5.96 -22.33 -5.60
N THR A 15 6.44 -21.19 -5.09
CA THR A 15 6.59 -19.96 -5.86
C THR A 15 7.80 -20.06 -6.78
N ARG A 16 7.69 -19.48 -7.98
CA ARG A 16 8.85 -19.27 -8.83
C ARG A 16 9.73 -18.20 -8.19
N PRO A 17 11.08 -18.30 -8.25
CA PRO A 17 11.94 -17.21 -7.81
C PRO A 17 11.58 -15.92 -8.55
N ILE A 18 11.56 -14.79 -7.83
CA ILE A 18 11.18 -13.49 -8.41
C ILE A 18 12.10 -13.09 -9.56
N ALA A 19 13.38 -13.49 -9.51
CA ALA A 19 14.35 -13.31 -10.60
C ALA A 19 13.90 -13.99 -11.91
N GLN A 20 13.16 -15.09 -11.84
CA GLN A 20 12.59 -15.73 -13.03
C GLN A 20 11.42 -14.91 -13.59
N ILE A 21 10.59 -14.34 -12.71
CA ILE A 21 9.47 -13.47 -13.11
C ILE A 21 10.00 -12.18 -13.73
N ALA A 22 11.03 -11.57 -13.16
CA ALA A 22 11.68 -10.37 -13.71
C ALA A 22 12.21 -10.61 -15.12
N ARG A 23 12.87 -11.75 -15.36
CA ARG A 23 13.35 -12.15 -16.70
C ARG A 23 12.21 -12.39 -17.69
N ASP A 24 11.12 -13.03 -17.27
CA ASP A 24 9.93 -13.21 -18.11
C ASP A 24 9.30 -11.87 -18.54
N LEU A 25 9.40 -10.85 -17.67
CA LEU A 25 8.97 -9.47 -17.96
C LEU A 25 9.99 -8.69 -18.82
N GLY A 26 11.15 -9.28 -19.12
CA GLY A 26 12.23 -8.65 -19.88
C GLY A 26 12.97 -7.57 -19.09
N LEU A 27 13.06 -7.70 -17.77
CA LEU A 27 13.92 -6.89 -16.92
C LEU A 27 15.32 -7.51 -16.84
N GLY A 28 16.35 -6.67 -16.95
CA GLY A 28 17.74 -7.02 -16.69
C GLY A 28 18.06 -7.10 -15.19
N ASP A 29 19.19 -7.68 -14.84
CA ASP A 29 19.56 -7.96 -13.44
C ASP A 29 19.77 -6.68 -12.59
N GLU A 30 20.12 -5.56 -13.22
CA GLU A 30 20.32 -4.26 -12.57
C GLU A 30 19.05 -3.39 -12.54
N GLU A 31 17.91 -3.89 -13.03
CA GLU A 31 16.67 -3.12 -13.17
C GLU A 31 15.69 -3.33 -12.01
N TRP A 32 16.06 -4.14 -11.03
CA TRP A 32 15.22 -4.48 -9.89
C TRP A 32 16.07 -4.83 -8.67
N ILE A 33 15.49 -4.62 -7.47
CA ILE A 33 16.12 -4.90 -6.18
C ILE A 33 15.35 -6.05 -5.51
N PRO A 34 16.00 -7.17 -5.18
CA PRO A 34 15.35 -8.29 -4.50
C PRO A 34 14.95 -7.94 -3.06
N TYR A 35 13.75 -8.40 -2.67
CA TYR A 35 13.27 -8.45 -1.29
C TYR A 35 13.00 -9.91 -0.93
N GLY A 36 14.05 -10.62 -0.52
CA GLY A 36 13.98 -12.08 -0.38
C GLY A 36 13.93 -12.79 -1.73
N ARG A 37 13.27 -13.95 -1.79
CA ARG A 37 13.26 -14.82 -2.98
C ARG A 37 12.09 -14.59 -3.93
N ASP A 38 11.04 -13.94 -3.46
CA ASP A 38 9.71 -13.91 -4.08
C ASP A 38 9.11 -12.50 -4.24
N LYS A 39 9.85 -11.46 -3.86
CA LYS A 39 9.46 -10.05 -4.03
C LYS A 39 10.63 -9.23 -4.54
N ALA A 40 10.31 -8.13 -5.22
CA ALA A 40 11.30 -7.20 -5.72
C ALA A 40 10.69 -5.79 -5.87
N LYS A 41 11.53 -4.76 -5.81
CA LYS A 41 11.19 -3.43 -6.31
C LYS A 41 11.79 -3.26 -7.70
N VAL A 42 11.01 -2.75 -8.65
CA VAL A 42 11.50 -2.39 -9.98
C VAL A 42 12.01 -0.95 -9.93
N LEU A 43 13.18 -0.68 -10.51
CA LEU A 43 13.75 0.66 -10.53
C LEU A 43 12.98 1.57 -11.49
N VAL A 44 12.79 2.83 -11.11
CA VAL A 44 12.16 3.85 -11.98
C VAL A 44 12.94 4.02 -13.29
N SER A 45 14.27 3.86 -13.27
CA SER A 45 15.11 3.89 -14.47
C SER A 45 14.73 2.81 -15.50
N ALA A 46 14.25 1.64 -15.04
CA ALA A 46 13.79 0.57 -15.92
C ALA A 46 12.49 0.98 -16.66
N LEU A 47 11.61 1.73 -16.01
CA LEU A 47 10.43 2.31 -16.66
C LEU A 47 10.84 3.42 -17.63
N ALA A 48 11.74 4.33 -17.21
CA ALA A 48 12.23 5.42 -18.05
C ALA A 48 12.88 4.92 -19.35
N ALA A 49 13.69 3.85 -19.27
CA ALA A 49 14.32 3.21 -20.44
C ALA A 49 13.31 2.60 -21.43
N ARG A 50 12.05 2.43 -21.03
CA ARG A 50 10.98 1.85 -21.85
C ARG A 50 9.91 2.87 -22.25
N ARG A 51 10.10 4.16 -21.93
CA ARG A 51 9.09 5.22 -22.14
C ARG A 51 8.64 5.37 -23.61
N ASP A 52 9.55 5.14 -24.55
CA ASP A 52 9.27 5.26 -25.99
C ASP A 52 8.66 3.99 -26.62
N ARG A 53 8.44 2.93 -25.83
CA ARG A 53 7.81 1.70 -26.32
C ARG A 53 6.30 1.88 -26.37
N PRO A 54 5.61 1.29 -27.36
CA PRO A 54 4.16 1.36 -27.42
C PRO A 54 3.52 0.71 -26.19
N ASP A 55 2.51 1.36 -25.64
CA ASP A 55 1.73 0.83 -24.53
C ASP A 55 1.02 -0.47 -24.89
N GLY A 56 0.89 -1.34 -23.89
CA GLY A 56 0.03 -2.52 -23.97
C GLY A 56 -1.46 -2.15 -23.96
N ARG A 57 -2.33 -3.17 -23.96
CA ARG A 57 -3.77 -2.96 -23.76
C ARG A 57 -4.06 -2.78 -22.27
N LEU A 58 -4.75 -1.70 -21.91
CA LEU A 58 -5.22 -1.46 -20.54
C LEU A 58 -6.62 -2.05 -20.35
N VAL A 59 -6.78 -2.94 -19.37
CA VAL A 59 -8.07 -3.49 -18.96
C VAL A 59 -8.34 -3.11 -17.52
N VAL A 60 -9.40 -2.34 -17.30
CA VAL A 60 -9.82 -1.91 -15.95
C VAL A 60 -10.93 -2.84 -15.46
N VAL A 61 -10.72 -3.43 -14.28
CA VAL A 61 -11.72 -4.27 -13.62
C VAL A 61 -12.44 -3.45 -12.55
N SER A 62 -13.75 -3.31 -12.70
CA SER A 62 -14.63 -2.65 -11.74
C SER A 62 -15.74 -3.59 -11.25
N SER A 63 -16.53 -3.13 -10.29
CA SER A 63 -17.66 -3.86 -9.71
C SER A 63 -18.86 -2.94 -9.50
N ILE A 64 -20.02 -3.53 -9.25
CA ILE A 64 -21.19 -2.83 -8.75
C ILE A 64 -20.93 -2.24 -7.34
N THR A 65 -21.89 -1.48 -6.83
CA THR A 65 -21.89 -1.00 -5.45
C THR A 65 -21.71 -2.17 -4.48
N PRO A 66 -20.75 -2.10 -3.53
CA PRO A 66 -20.47 -3.21 -2.64
C PRO A 66 -21.66 -3.66 -1.80
N THR A 67 -21.85 -4.98 -1.73
CA THR A 67 -22.86 -5.61 -0.89
C THR A 67 -22.22 -6.51 0.17
N PRO A 68 -22.93 -6.86 1.28
CA PRO A 68 -22.41 -7.80 2.27
C PRO A 68 -22.05 -9.18 1.70
N ALA A 69 -22.60 -9.57 0.55
CA ALA A 69 -22.25 -10.82 -0.13
C ALA A 69 -20.82 -10.82 -0.71
N GLY A 70 -20.25 -9.64 -0.93
CA GLY A 70 -18.94 -9.44 -1.52
C GLY A 70 -18.93 -9.57 -3.05
N ASP A 71 -18.15 -8.72 -3.72
CA ASP A 71 -18.21 -8.62 -5.19
C ASP A 71 -17.03 -9.32 -5.90
N GLY A 72 -16.10 -9.90 -5.14
CA GLY A 72 -15.01 -10.73 -5.69
C GLY A 72 -14.03 -10.01 -6.64
N LYS A 73 -14.02 -8.67 -6.67
CA LYS A 73 -13.27 -7.86 -7.67
C LYS A 73 -11.80 -8.28 -7.81
N THR A 74 -11.04 -8.33 -6.71
CA THR A 74 -9.62 -8.70 -6.75
C THR A 74 -9.42 -10.13 -7.25
N THR A 75 -10.25 -11.07 -6.81
CA THR A 75 -10.23 -12.47 -7.26
C THR A 75 -10.45 -12.56 -8.77
N MET A 76 -11.39 -11.77 -9.31
CA MET A 76 -11.66 -11.69 -10.74
C MET A 76 -10.51 -11.06 -11.53
N THR A 77 -9.89 -9.99 -11.02
CA THR A 77 -8.70 -9.40 -11.66
C THR A 77 -7.57 -10.42 -11.80
N ILE A 78 -7.29 -11.17 -10.72
CA ILE A 78 -6.25 -12.19 -10.73
C ILE A 78 -6.62 -13.35 -11.66
N GLY A 79 -7.87 -13.82 -11.58
CA GLY A 79 -8.37 -14.90 -12.44
C GLY A 79 -8.33 -14.54 -13.93
N LEU A 80 -8.65 -13.28 -14.28
CA LEU A 80 -8.57 -12.78 -15.65
C LEU A 80 -7.13 -12.80 -16.16
N GLY A 81 -6.16 -12.32 -15.39
CA GLY A 81 -4.74 -12.39 -15.79
C GLY A 81 -4.25 -13.84 -15.93
N GLN A 82 -4.66 -14.74 -15.04
CA GLN A 82 -4.35 -16.17 -15.17
C GLN A 82 -4.95 -16.77 -16.46
N ALA A 83 -6.19 -16.41 -16.81
CA ALA A 83 -6.85 -16.87 -18.03
C ALA A 83 -6.17 -16.33 -19.30
N LEU A 84 -5.84 -15.04 -19.33
CA LEU A 84 -5.11 -14.40 -20.43
C LEU A 84 -3.74 -15.04 -20.66
N TRP A 85 -3.02 -15.37 -19.58
CA TRP A 85 -1.75 -16.09 -19.68
C TRP A 85 -1.92 -17.48 -20.30
N ARG A 86 -2.97 -18.22 -19.90
CA ARG A 86 -3.25 -19.57 -20.44
C ARG A 86 -3.59 -19.59 -21.93
N ILE A 87 -4.16 -18.52 -22.46
CA ILE A 87 -4.47 -18.41 -23.90
C ILE A 87 -3.32 -17.81 -24.73
N GLY A 88 -2.13 -17.66 -24.12
CA GLY A 88 -0.91 -17.23 -24.81
C GLY A 88 -0.66 -15.72 -24.83
N ALA A 89 -1.48 -14.92 -24.14
CA ALA A 89 -1.18 -13.50 -23.94
C ALA A 89 -0.11 -13.30 -22.84
N ARG A 90 0.43 -12.08 -22.73
CA ARG A 90 1.41 -11.69 -21.70
C ARG A 90 0.86 -10.63 -20.74
N PRO A 91 -0.13 -10.98 -19.89
CA PRO A 91 -0.73 -10.04 -18.95
C PRO A 91 0.21 -9.69 -17.78
N VAL A 92 0.08 -8.45 -17.30
CA VAL A 92 0.59 -8.00 -15.99
C VAL A 92 -0.60 -7.45 -15.21
N ILE A 93 -0.69 -7.78 -13.93
CA ILE A 93 -1.76 -7.30 -13.05
C ILE A 93 -1.16 -6.27 -12.08
N ALA A 94 -1.79 -5.10 -12.00
CA ALA A 94 -1.51 -4.10 -10.97
C ALA A 94 -2.61 -4.11 -9.89
N LEU A 95 -2.23 -4.24 -8.62
CA LEU A 95 -3.12 -4.22 -7.46
C LEU A 95 -2.61 -3.22 -6.44
N ARG A 96 -3.47 -2.83 -5.50
CA ARG A 96 -3.11 -1.98 -4.36
C ARG A 96 -2.60 -2.83 -3.20
N GLU A 97 -1.55 -2.36 -2.54
CA GLU A 97 -1.12 -2.89 -1.25
C GLU A 97 -2.22 -2.64 -0.19
N PRO A 98 -2.60 -3.66 0.60
CA PRO A 98 -3.55 -3.48 1.69
C PRO A 98 -2.88 -2.82 2.91
N SER A 99 -3.61 -1.94 3.58
CA SER A 99 -3.21 -1.42 4.91
C SER A 99 -3.18 -2.55 5.95
N ILE A 100 -2.23 -2.48 6.89
CA ILE A 100 -2.04 -3.45 7.97
C ILE A 100 -3.22 -3.42 8.94
N GLY A 101 -3.68 -2.22 9.31
CA GLY A 101 -4.75 -2.01 10.29
C GLY A 101 -6.01 -2.83 10.00
N PRO A 102 -6.66 -2.71 8.83
CA PRO A 102 -7.84 -3.49 8.45
C PRO A 102 -7.57 -4.99 8.34
N THR A 103 -6.35 -5.37 7.94
CA THR A 103 -5.96 -6.76 7.70
C THR A 103 -5.85 -7.57 8.99
N LEU A 104 -5.46 -6.94 10.09
CA LEU A 104 -5.50 -7.52 11.43
C LEU A 104 -6.88 -7.41 12.11
N GLY A 105 -7.83 -6.73 11.45
CA GLY A 105 -9.20 -6.56 11.92
C GLY A 105 -10.17 -7.53 11.23
N MET A 106 -11.30 -7.00 10.75
CA MET A 106 -12.38 -7.80 10.13
C MET A 106 -12.24 -8.00 8.62
N LYS A 107 -11.34 -7.29 7.94
CA LYS A 107 -11.30 -7.27 6.47
C LYS A 107 -10.28 -8.29 5.96
N GLY A 108 -10.74 -9.26 5.15
CA GLY A 108 -9.87 -10.21 4.46
C GLY A 108 -8.87 -9.52 3.51
N GLY A 109 -7.73 -10.17 3.28
CA GLY A 109 -6.58 -9.63 2.56
C GLY A 109 -6.87 -9.18 1.11
N GLY A 110 -6.12 -8.17 0.66
CA GLY A 110 -6.21 -7.57 -0.68
C GLY A 110 -5.64 -8.42 -1.82
N THR A 111 -5.46 -9.71 -1.60
CA THR A 111 -4.65 -10.63 -2.42
C THR A 111 -5.48 -11.68 -3.17
N GLY A 112 -6.80 -11.55 -3.19
CA GLY A 112 -7.71 -12.46 -3.90
C GLY A 112 -8.18 -13.66 -3.07
N GLY A 113 -8.68 -14.71 -3.72
CA GLY A 113 -9.33 -15.84 -3.06
C GLY A 113 -9.27 -17.16 -3.85
N GLY A 114 -9.30 -18.28 -3.13
CA GLY A 114 -9.30 -19.61 -3.72
C GLY A 114 -8.04 -19.91 -4.57
N LYS A 115 -8.23 -20.18 -5.87
CA LYS A 115 -7.12 -20.44 -6.81
C LYS A 115 -6.57 -19.18 -7.47
N SER A 116 -7.23 -18.04 -7.29
CA SER A 116 -6.85 -16.76 -7.88
C SER A 116 -6.34 -15.84 -6.77
N GLN A 117 -5.07 -16.02 -6.43
CA GLN A 117 -4.39 -15.31 -5.34
C GLN A 117 -3.02 -14.79 -5.77
N VAL A 118 -2.61 -13.67 -5.16
CA VAL A 118 -1.21 -13.20 -5.16
C VAL A 118 -0.54 -13.68 -3.88
N VAL A 119 0.72 -14.11 -4.00
CA VAL A 119 1.55 -14.64 -2.91
C VAL A 119 2.93 -13.97 -2.95
N PRO A 120 3.66 -13.86 -1.82
CA PRO A 120 3.33 -14.31 -0.45
C PRO A 120 2.26 -13.43 0.23
N MET A 121 1.13 -14.03 0.62
CA MET A 121 -0.04 -13.29 1.11
C MET A 121 0.19 -12.67 2.49
N ASP A 122 0.85 -13.41 3.38
CA ASP A 122 1.22 -13.00 4.73
C ASP A 122 2.13 -11.76 4.72
N GLU A 123 3.13 -11.74 3.84
CA GLU A 123 4.01 -10.58 3.73
C GLU A 123 3.31 -9.37 3.11
N ILE A 124 2.51 -9.57 2.05
CA ILE A 124 1.72 -8.49 1.41
C ILE A 124 0.73 -7.85 2.40
N ASN A 125 0.17 -8.65 3.31
CA ASN A 125 -0.81 -8.23 4.30
C ASN A 125 -0.19 -7.57 5.55
N LEU A 126 1.14 -7.62 5.69
CA LEU A 126 1.89 -7.07 6.80
C LEU A 126 2.80 -5.94 6.31
N HIS A 127 4.12 -6.06 6.47
CA HIS A 127 5.05 -4.98 6.17
C HIS A 127 5.43 -4.88 4.69
N PHE A 128 5.12 -5.92 3.91
CA PHE A 128 5.48 -6.08 2.51
C PHE A 128 6.91 -5.60 2.21
N THR A 129 7.07 -4.53 1.43
CA THR A 129 8.38 -3.94 1.12
C THR A 129 8.63 -2.61 1.85
N GLY A 130 7.76 -2.23 2.78
CA GLY A 130 7.91 -1.07 3.67
C GLY A 130 7.33 0.25 3.13
N ASP A 131 6.54 0.22 2.06
CA ASP A 131 6.05 1.45 1.41
C ASP A 131 5.11 2.26 2.32
N PHE A 132 4.22 1.60 3.05
CA PHE A 132 3.38 2.25 4.04
C PHE A 132 4.19 2.86 5.19
N HIS A 133 5.31 2.24 5.59
CA HIS A 133 6.20 2.82 6.60
C HIS A 133 6.85 4.09 6.08
N ALA A 134 7.34 4.09 4.84
CA ALA A 134 7.92 5.27 4.21
C ALA A 134 6.91 6.43 4.11
N VAL A 135 5.66 6.14 3.70
CA VAL A 135 4.57 7.15 3.67
C VAL A 135 4.28 7.68 5.07
N THR A 136 4.21 6.81 6.08
CA THR A 136 3.97 7.18 7.48
C THR A 136 5.08 8.10 7.99
N SER A 137 6.34 7.74 7.75
CA SER A 137 7.51 8.53 8.15
C SER A 137 7.52 9.90 7.47
N ALA A 138 7.29 9.97 6.17
CA ALA A 138 7.25 11.24 5.44
C ALA A 138 6.13 12.16 5.92
N HIS A 139 4.92 11.63 6.10
CA HIS A 139 3.77 12.41 6.59
C HIS A 139 4.01 12.95 8.00
N ASN A 140 4.50 12.10 8.91
CA ASN A 140 4.73 12.50 10.30
C ASN A 140 5.95 13.40 10.46
N LEU A 141 6.95 13.30 9.57
CA LEU A 141 8.06 14.26 9.52
C LEU A 141 7.55 15.66 9.19
N LEU A 142 6.63 15.80 8.22
CA LEU A 142 6.02 17.10 7.92
C LEU A 142 5.22 17.65 9.12
N ALA A 143 4.46 16.80 9.81
CA ALA A 143 3.75 17.20 11.03
C ALA A 143 4.72 17.67 12.14
N ALA A 144 5.83 16.96 12.32
CA ALA A 144 6.88 17.32 13.28
C ALA A 144 7.59 18.63 12.89
N ALA A 145 7.92 18.82 11.62
CA ALA A 145 8.53 20.04 11.13
C ALA A 145 7.61 21.27 11.32
N LEU A 146 6.30 21.09 11.12
CA LEU A 146 5.30 22.12 11.38
C LEU A 146 5.26 22.51 12.86
N ASP A 147 5.13 21.54 13.77
CA ASP A 147 5.09 21.82 15.21
C ASP A 147 6.41 22.43 15.71
N ASN A 148 7.55 21.99 15.15
CA ASN A 148 8.87 22.54 15.44
C ASN A 148 9.00 24.01 14.98
N HIS A 149 8.49 24.34 13.79
CA HIS A 149 8.45 25.71 13.30
C HIS A 149 7.64 26.64 14.21
N VAL A 150 6.48 26.16 14.67
CA VAL A 150 5.65 26.90 15.65
C VAL A 150 6.40 27.08 16.97
N HIS A 151 7.08 26.04 17.47
CA HIS A 151 7.85 26.10 18.71
C HIS A 151 9.01 27.09 18.64
N HIS A 152 9.74 27.13 17.52
CA HIS A 152 10.92 28.00 17.32
C HIS A 152 10.58 29.41 16.82
N GLY A 153 9.49 29.98 17.31
CA GLY A 153 9.16 31.40 17.09
C GLY A 153 8.15 31.67 16.00
N ASN A 154 7.62 30.64 15.32
CA ASN A 154 6.47 30.73 14.43
C ASN A 154 6.55 31.90 13.43
N ALA A 155 7.67 32.04 12.73
CA ALA A 155 7.91 33.18 11.84
C ALA A 155 6.89 33.32 10.68
N LEU A 156 6.16 32.24 10.38
CA LEU A 156 5.08 32.22 9.38
C LEU A 156 3.70 32.60 9.97
N ALA A 157 3.63 32.95 11.25
CA ALA A 157 2.41 33.32 11.97
C ALA A 157 1.28 32.29 11.81
N ILE A 158 1.62 30.99 11.88
CA ILE A 158 0.65 29.89 11.78
C ILE A 158 -0.30 29.94 12.97
N ASP A 159 -1.60 29.98 12.71
CA ASP A 159 -2.62 29.76 13.74
C ASP A 159 -2.74 28.26 14.02
N VAL A 160 -2.33 27.84 15.22
CA VAL A 160 -2.31 26.43 15.62
C VAL A 160 -3.69 25.77 15.62
N ARG A 161 -4.76 26.56 15.68
CA ARG A 161 -6.16 26.09 15.66
C ARG A 161 -6.65 25.78 14.24
N GLN A 162 -5.94 26.26 13.23
CA GLN A 162 -6.27 26.09 11.81
C GLN A 162 -5.36 25.10 11.10
N ILE A 163 -4.48 24.39 11.82
CA ILE A 163 -3.65 23.35 11.24
C ILE A 163 -4.53 22.17 10.84
N ALA A 164 -4.74 22.00 9.53
CA ALA A 164 -5.45 20.86 8.98
C ALA A 164 -4.58 19.59 8.88
N TRP A 165 -3.25 19.74 8.91
CA TRP A 165 -2.33 18.62 8.81
C TRP A 165 -2.33 17.79 10.11
N THR A 166 -2.76 16.53 9.97
CA THR A 166 -2.82 15.56 11.07
C THR A 166 -1.55 14.72 11.13
N ARG A 167 -1.53 13.68 11.98
CA ARG A 167 -0.52 12.63 11.92
C ARG A 167 -1.15 11.37 11.33
N VAL A 168 -0.34 10.38 10.99
CA VAL A 168 -0.84 9.08 10.51
C VAL A 168 -0.21 7.90 11.23
N LEU A 169 -0.97 6.83 11.34
CA LEU A 169 -0.53 5.53 11.83
C LEU A 169 -1.31 4.42 11.12
N ASP A 170 -0.64 3.38 10.64
CA ASP A 170 -1.29 2.30 9.90
C ASP A 170 -1.92 1.23 10.82
N VAL A 171 -2.68 1.68 11.81
CA VAL A 171 -3.36 0.84 12.81
C VAL A 171 -4.79 1.34 12.99
N ASN A 172 -5.72 0.43 13.24
CA ASN A 172 -7.10 0.77 13.56
C ASN A 172 -7.24 1.24 15.01
N ASP A 173 -6.74 2.44 15.31
CA ASP A 173 -6.84 3.05 16.64
C ASP A 173 -7.84 4.21 16.66
N ARG A 174 -9.00 3.97 17.28
CA ARG A 174 -10.06 4.99 17.40
C ARG A 174 -9.73 6.06 18.45
N ALA A 175 -8.87 5.77 19.42
CA ALA A 175 -8.55 6.68 20.51
C ALA A 175 -7.72 7.88 20.03
N LEU A 176 -7.00 7.73 18.91
CA LEU A 176 -6.16 8.77 18.33
C LEU A 176 -6.89 9.73 17.39
N ARG A 177 -8.20 9.56 17.16
CA ARG A 177 -8.97 10.42 16.24
C ARG A 177 -8.98 11.89 16.65
N HIS A 178 -9.05 12.15 17.94
CA HIS A 178 -9.05 13.49 18.52
C HIS A 178 -8.12 13.50 19.73
N VAL A 179 -7.05 14.28 19.65
CA VAL A 179 -6.02 14.38 20.70
C VAL A 179 -5.65 15.83 20.94
N ILE A 180 -5.07 16.10 22.10
CA ILE A 180 -4.34 17.35 22.37
C ILE A 180 -2.85 16.99 22.43
N VAL A 181 -2.04 17.69 21.64
CA VAL A 181 -0.58 17.50 21.57
C VAL A 181 0.15 18.72 22.13
N GLY A 182 1.46 18.60 22.39
CA GLY A 182 2.29 19.73 22.85
C GLY A 182 2.05 20.13 24.31
N LEU A 183 1.59 19.19 25.14
CA LEU A 183 1.48 19.35 26.59
C LEU A 183 2.84 19.09 27.26
N GLY A 184 3.00 19.51 28.52
CA GLY A 184 4.24 19.32 29.30
C GLY A 184 4.94 20.63 29.70
N GLY A 185 4.63 21.71 28.99
CA GLY A 185 5.14 23.06 29.29
C GLY A 185 5.93 23.61 28.12
N ARG A 186 6.64 24.73 28.37
CA ARG A 186 7.30 25.51 27.30
C ARG A 186 8.31 24.70 26.49
N MET A 187 8.97 23.70 27.07
CA MET A 187 9.99 22.89 26.41
C MET A 187 9.40 21.75 25.55
N ASP A 188 8.14 21.39 25.75
CA ASP A 188 7.53 20.18 25.17
C ASP A 188 6.58 20.48 24.00
N GLY A 189 6.45 21.75 23.63
CA GLY A 189 5.68 22.20 22.45
C GLY A 189 4.65 23.26 22.77
N VAL A 190 3.76 23.49 21.79
CA VAL A 190 2.63 24.41 21.92
C VAL A 190 1.33 23.58 21.94
N PRO A 191 0.52 23.68 23.01
CA PRO A 191 -0.73 22.95 23.10
C PRO A 191 -1.66 23.24 21.92
N ARG A 192 -2.14 22.19 21.25
CA ARG A 192 -3.16 22.31 20.19
C ARG A 192 -3.96 21.03 20.03
N GLU A 193 -5.15 21.16 19.47
CA GLU A 193 -5.93 20.02 18.99
C GLU A 193 -5.27 19.40 17.75
N GLY A 194 -5.43 18.09 17.62
CA GLY A 194 -4.94 17.31 16.50
C GLY A 194 -5.63 15.95 16.42
N GLY A 195 -5.09 15.07 15.60
CA GLY A 195 -5.64 13.74 15.39
C GLY A 195 -4.71 12.89 14.55
N PHE A 196 -5.08 11.62 14.44
CA PHE A 196 -4.44 10.66 13.57
C PHE A 196 -5.44 10.11 12.55
N LEU A 197 -4.97 9.98 11.31
CA LEU A 197 -5.62 9.21 10.26
C LEU A 197 -4.90 7.88 10.04
N ILE A 198 -5.57 6.94 9.39
CA ILE A 198 -4.88 5.74 8.90
C ILE A 198 -3.93 6.12 7.77
N THR A 199 -2.75 5.51 7.67
CA THR A 199 -1.73 5.86 6.68
C THR A 199 -2.25 5.82 5.24
N SER A 200 -3.13 4.88 4.91
CA SER A 200 -3.77 4.80 3.58
C SER A 200 -4.63 6.04 3.22
N ALA A 201 -5.01 6.87 4.19
CA ALA A 201 -5.76 8.12 3.98
C ALA A 201 -4.84 9.36 3.89
N SER A 202 -3.52 9.18 3.97
CA SER A 202 -2.52 10.24 3.87
C SER A 202 -2.55 10.91 2.49
N GLU A 203 -2.45 12.24 2.42
CA GLU A 203 -2.23 12.95 1.17
C GLU A 203 -0.88 12.59 0.51
N ILE A 204 0.12 12.20 1.31
CA ILE A 204 1.39 11.67 0.80
C ILE A 204 1.18 10.34 0.05
N MET A 205 0.22 9.51 0.48
CA MET A 205 -0.15 8.29 -0.26
C MET A 205 -0.80 8.65 -1.61
N ALA A 206 -1.69 9.64 -1.63
CA ALA A 206 -2.30 10.11 -2.86
C ALA A 206 -1.24 10.68 -3.83
N ALA A 207 -0.32 11.50 -3.34
CA ALA A 207 0.79 12.03 -4.13
C ALA A 207 1.69 10.92 -4.70
N LEU A 208 2.01 9.90 -3.89
CA LEU A 208 2.79 8.73 -4.34
C LEU A 208 2.08 7.98 -5.48
N CYS A 209 0.76 7.79 -5.41
CA CYS A 209 0.00 7.09 -6.44
C CYS A 209 -0.22 7.89 -7.74
N LEU A 210 0.05 9.20 -7.74
CA LEU A 210 -0.20 10.10 -8.86
C LEU A 210 1.07 10.76 -9.42
N ALA A 211 2.25 10.43 -8.86
CA ALA A 211 3.52 10.94 -9.34
C ALA A 211 3.89 10.33 -10.70
N GLU A 212 4.52 11.13 -11.58
CA GLU A 212 5.01 10.76 -12.91
C GLU A 212 6.54 10.72 -12.98
#